data_AF-A0A3D1GWR5-F1
#
_entry.id   AF-A0A3D1GWR5-F1
#
_cell.length_a   1.000
_cell.length_b   1.000
_cell.length_c   1.000
_cell.angle_alpha   90.00
_cell.angle_beta   90.00
_cell.angle_gamma   90.00
#
_symmetry.space_group_name_H-M   'P 1'
#
loop_
_entity.id
_entity.type
_entity.pdbx_description
1 polymer ?
#
loop_
_entity_poly.entity_id
_entity_poly.type
_entity_poly.pdbx_seq_one_letter_code
_entity_poly.pdbx_strand_id
1 'polypeptide(L)'
;MKQSERASIMRVISDLIEADGIIDTREITFLETLRAKYSIKTEDEILATSMTFADSLNILLKADEKLKNDLIGDFNLVAMSDNFCAREEALLILALRCCLTINVEGASVISMDTSEIKFEGTQILYVESEYDNEINAQIREHYREICAEIRLAGFDFVYLPKIAEHYKSISEENLYQIADFLYPKVSHERLKVIISQLCNLSTESFCKDQLAAKLNVSEFGMISSSFMIKIGDSLVNDKVVSNFLVIEIENDILKTIRYILDLFAESYHNLRLNYLKEESGRFIFRGFYKQIFDILMLRKGVKSSVVIDTVREQIYFPEADVKLEKIHRREKALYALFLLESISGGINFNKPSNTKQLEKYESRMNSILKKYQVIYKKFGGAKEKAPNILDYATRAPMIALLKKQILNLGDILFHAEDYIIQRNAFGNYGVRISTNLMVCRKGLDDSLEPLTESKEWLAISAL
;
A
#
# COMPACT_ATOMS: atom_id res chain seq x y z
N MET A 1 10.75 29.88 22.76
CA MET A 1 10.64 28.72 21.86
C MET A 1 10.46 27.45 22.70
N LYS A 2 9.46 26.64 22.38
CA LYS A 2 9.18 25.34 23.02
C LYS A 2 10.22 24.28 22.60
N GLN A 3 10.33 23.20 23.36
CA GLN A 3 11.22 22.08 23.01
C GLN A 3 10.89 21.48 21.65
N SER A 4 9.60 21.27 21.36
CA SER A 4 9.12 20.75 20.09
C SER A 4 9.50 21.63 18.90
N GLU A 5 9.48 22.96 19.06
CA GLU A 5 9.89 23.90 18.01
C GLU A 5 11.39 23.80 17.75
N ARG A 6 12.22 23.77 18.80
CA ARG A 6 13.68 23.61 18.66
C ARG A 6 14.06 22.28 18.01
N ALA A 7 13.42 21.19 18.42
CA ALA A 7 13.61 19.88 17.81
C ALA A 7 13.18 19.87 16.33
N SER A 8 12.08 20.55 15.99
CA SER A 8 11.61 20.68 14.59
C SER A 8 12.59 21.47 13.73
N ILE A 9 13.15 22.57 14.26
CA ILE A 9 14.21 23.34 13.58
C ILE A 9 15.43 22.45 13.34
N MET A 10 15.86 21.70 14.37
CA MET A 10 17.00 20.80 14.24
C MET A 10 16.74 19.69 13.21
N ARG A 11 15.53 19.12 13.15
CA ARG A 11 15.16 18.12 12.13
C ARG A 11 15.36 18.67 10.72
N VAL A 12 14.81 19.86 10.45
CA VAL A 12 14.93 20.52 9.14
C VAL A 12 16.38 20.81 8.79
N ILE A 13 17.19 21.29 9.75
CA ILE A 13 18.62 21.55 9.51
C ILE A 13 19.37 20.26 9.18
N SER A 14 19.13 19.17 9.93
CA SER A 14 19.75 17.87 9.66
C SER A 14 19.38 17.36 8.26
N ASP A 15 18.10 17.46 7.88
CA ASP A 15 17.62 17.04 6.57
C ASP A 15 18.26 17.84 5.43
N LEU A 16 18.52 19.15 5.64
CA LEU A 16 19.23 19.98 4.65
C LEU A 16 20.70 19.55 4.51
N ILE A 17 21.44 19.44 5.63
CA ILE A 17 22.86 19.08 5.63
C ILE A 17 23.09 17.66 5.08
N GLU A 18 22.14 16.74 5.27
CA GLU A 18 22.26 15.36 4.80
C GLU A 18 21.71 15.15 3.38
N ALA A 19 21.11 16.17 2.77
CA ALA A 19 20.25 16.04 1.58
C ALA A 19 20.97 15.44 0.36
N ASP A 20 22.19 15.90 0.08
CA ASP A 20 22.98 15.48 -1.08
C ASP A 20 23.92 14.28 -0.77
N GLY A 21 23.96 13.87 0.51
CA GLY A 21 24.81 12.80 1.03
C GLY A 21 26.27 13.21 1.28
N ILE A 22 26.61 14.50 1.26
CA ILE A 22 27.96 15.03 1.47
C ILE A 22 27.93 16.09 2.57
N ILE A 23 28.57 15.80 3.72
CA ILE A 23 28.66 16.77 4.81
C ILE A 23 29.94 17.62 4.67
N ASP A 24 29.78 18.93 4.44
CA ASP A 24 30.86 19.92 4.43
C ASP A 24 31.08 20.50 5.84
N THR A 25 32.35 20.67 6.20
CA THR A 25 32.77 21.36 7.44
C THR A 25 32.17 22.77 7.63
N ARG A 26 31.85 23.47 6.53
CA ARG A 26 31.22 24.79 6.52
C ARG A 26 29.78 24.73 7.02
N GLU A 27 29.03 23.70 6.63
CA GLU A 27 27.66 23.45 7.13
C GLU A 27 27.67 23.19 8.63
N ILE A 28 28.61 22.37 9.11
CA ILE A 28 28.76 22.07 10.53
C ILE A 28 29.16 23.32 11.33
N THR A 29 30.01 24.17 10.76
CA THR A 29 30.37 25.45 11.39
C THR A 29 29.15 26.38 11.48
N PHE A 30 28.31 26.41 10.44
CA PHE A 30 27.10 27.22 10.44
C PHE A 30 26.03 26.65 11.40
N LEU A 31 25.91 25.33 11.52
CA LEU A 31 25.05 24.65 12.49
C LEU A 31 25.33 25.12 13.93
N GLU A 32 26.59 25.33 14.33
CA GLU A 32 26.92 25.88 15.66
C GLU A 32 26.32 27.28 15.88
N THR A 33 26.26 28.11 14.84
CA THR A 33 25.63 29.43 14.92
C THR A 33 24.12 29.32 15.12
N LEU A 34 23.47 28.36 14.46
CA LEU A 34 22.04 28.10 14.60
C LEU A 34 21.70 27.49 15.96
N ARG A 35 22.54 26.58 16.46
CA ARG A 35 22.44 26.03 17.83
C ARG A 35 22.40 27.14 18.86
N ALA A 36 23.33 28.10 18.75
CA ALA A 36 23.36 29.27 19.62
C ALA A 36 22.14 30.18 19.43
N LYS A 37 21.77 30.51 18.18
CA LYS A 37 20.64 31.41 17.84
C LYS A 37 19.31 30.90 18.40
N TYR A 38 19.04 29.61 18.25
CA TYR A 38 17.77 28.99 18.64
C TYR A 38 17.80 28.29 20.01
N SER A 39 18.96 28.33 20.69
CA SER A 39 19.18 27.66 21.97
C SER A 39 18.88 26.15 21.92
N ILE A 40 19.30 25.49 20.83
CA ILE A 40 19.12 24.05 20.60
C ILE A 40 20.06 23.28 21.55
N LYS A 41 19.50 22.34 22.30
CA LYS A 41 20.22 21.47 23.23
C LYS A 41 20.29 20.04 22.70
N THR A 42 21.20 19.24 23.24
CA THR A 42 21.33 17.81 22.91
C THR A 42 20.02 17.02 23.04
N GLU A 43 19.18 17.36 24.02
CA GLU A 43 17.85 16.73 24.18
C GLU A 43 16.90 17.06 23.02
N ASP A 44 17.02 18.25 22.43
CA ASP A 44 16.24 18.65 21.25
C ASP A 44 16.72 17.89 20.00
N GLU A 45 18.02 17.64 19.90
CA GLU A 45 18.63 16.85 18.79
C GLU A 45 18.21 15.38 18.85
N ILE A 46 18.26 14.76 20.03
CA ILE A 46 17.77 13.39 20.25
C ILE A 46 16.28 13.29 19.93
N LEU A 47 15.50 14.31 20.27
CA LEU A 47 14.08 14.33 19.92
C LEU A 47 13.90 14.43 18.39
N ALA A 48 14.69 15.26 17.70
CA ALA A 48 14.63 15.45 16.26
C ALA A 48 14.84 14.16 15.45
N THR A 49 15.68 13.23 15.94
CA THR A 49 15.90 11.93 15.25
C THR A 49 14.68 11.02 15.25
N SER A 50 13.70 11.28 16.12
CA SER A 50 12.44 10.54 16.21
C SER A 50 11.28 11.18 15.45
N MET A 51 11.47 12.39 14.92
CA MET A 51 10.46 13.16 14.22
C MET A 51 10.61 12.98 12.71
N THR A 52 9.48 12.98 11.99
CA THR A 52 9.52 13.10 10.53
C THR A 52 9.69 14.58 10.11
N PHE A 53 10.09 14.80 8.86
CA PHE A 53 10.12 16.14 8.27
C PHE A 53 8.72 16.76 8.23
N ALA A 54 7.69 15.97 7.89
CA ALA A 54 6.28 16.38 7.94
C ALA A 54 5.85 16.81 9.36
N ASP A 55 6.19 16.04 10.41
CA ASP A 55 5.85 16.40 11.80
C ASP A 55 6.47 17.74 12.20
N SER A 56 7.72 17.94 11.79
CA SER A 56 8.49 19.15 12.08
C SER A 56 7.89 20.37 11.40
N LEU A 57 7.54 20.25 10.12
CA LEU A 57 6.81 21.29 9.38
C LEU A 57 5.46 21.61 10.03
N ASN A 58 4.68 20.60 10.43
CA ASN A 58 3.39 20.79 11.09
C ASN A 58 3.48 21.53 12.44
N ILE A 59 4.63 21.44 13.12
CA ILE A 59 4.91 22.22 14.32
C ILE A 59 5.31 23.65 13.95
N LEU A 60 6.22 23.82 12.98
CA LEU A 60 6.71 25.15 12.56
C LEU A 60 5.65 26.01 11.87
N LEU A 61 4.66 25.39 11.20
CA LEU A 61 3.50 26.09 10.62
C LEU A 61 2.70 26.89 11.66
N LYS A 62 2.75 26.48 12.94
CA LYS A 62 2.05 27.12 14.06
C LYS A 62 2.86 28.24 14.72
N ALA A 63 4.10 28.46 14.28
CA ALA A 63 4.92 29.57 14.73
C ALA A 63 4.36 30.92 14.25
N ASP A 64 4.84 32.01 14.84
CA ASP A 64 4.54 33.34 14.33
C ASP A 64 5.28 33.64 13.00
N GLU A 65 4.71 34.54 12.20
CA GLU A 65 5.24 34.88 10.87
C GLU A 65 6.67 35.43 10.90
N LYS A 66 7.07 36.10 11.99
CA LYS A 66 8.44 36.60 12.11
C LYS A 66 9.42 35.42 12.22
N LEU A 67 9.11 34.44 13.08
CA LEU A 67 9.93 33.25 13.23
C LEU A 67 9.98 32.44 11.93
N LYS A 68 8.86 32.29 11.20
CA LYS A 68 8.86 31.58 9.90
C LYS A 68 9.79 32.24 8.88
N ASN A 69 9.73 33.57 8.75
CA ASN A 69 10.60 34.31 7.85
C ASN A 69 12.08 34.23 8.26
N ASP A 70 12.38 34.35 9.57
CA ASP A 70 13.73 34.21 10.10
C ASP A 70 14.29 32.80 9.81
N LEU A 71 13.45 31.76 9.96
CA LEU A 71 13.84 30.37 9.69
C LEU A 71 14.13 30.10 8.21
N ILE A 72 13.29 30.59 7.29
CA ILE A 72 13.58 30.43 5.85
C ILE A 72 14.88 31.13 5.46
N GLY A 73 15.15 32.31 6.02
CA GLY A 73 16.43 32.99 5.81
C GLY A 73 17.61 32.12 6.25
N ASP A 74 17.53 31.54 7.44
CA ASP A 74 18.58 30.67 7.97
C ASP A 74 18.72 29.35 7.19
N PHE A 75 17.61 28.71 6.81
CA PHE A 75 17.63 27.47 6.03
C PHE A 75 18.25 27.67 4.64
N ASN A 76 17.97 28.80 3.98
CA ASN A 76 18.65 29.17 2.73
C ASN A 76 20.16 29.35 2.93
N LEU A 77 20.59 29.88 4.09
CA LEU A 77 22.01 30.02 4.39
C LEU A 77 22.68 28.67 4.68
N VAL A 78 21.96 27.70 5.27
CA VAL A 78 22.46 26.32 5.41
C VAL A 78 22.72 25.74 4.01
N ALA A 79 21.69 25.74 3.16
CA ALA A 79 21.73 25.18 1.81
C ALA A 79 22.66 25.90 0.82
N MET A 80 23.23 27.04 1.22
CA MET A 80 24.19 27.81 0.42
C MET A 80 25.55 27.94 1.12
N SER A 81 25.73 27.29 2.26
CA SER A 81 26.91 27.50 3.12
C SER A 81 28.21 27.07 2.44
N ASP A 82 28.12 26.20 1.45
CA ASP A 82 29.21 25.70 0.63
C ASP A 82 29.39 26.46 -0.70
N ASN A 83 28.56 27.49 -0.94
CA ASN A 83 28.36 28.26 -2.18
C ASN A 83 27.70 27.50 -3.35
N PHE A 84 27.03 26.37 -3.08
CA PHE A 84 26.37 25.56 -4.09
C PHE A 84 25.11 24.89 -3.51
N CYS A 85 23.92 25.34 -3.92
CA CYS A 85 22.69 24.63 -3.58
C CYS A 85 22.52 23.41 -4.46
N ALA A 86 22.63 22.22 -3.87
CA ALA A 86 22.33 20.96 -4.52
C ALA A 86 20.83 20.85 -4.85
N ARG A 87 20.49 19.94 -5.76
CA ARG A 87 19.09 19.73 -6.19
C ARG A 87 18.23 19.30 -5.00
N GLU A 88 18.77 18.42 -4.19
CA GLU A 88 18.13 17.81 -3.02
C GLU A 88 17.83 18.87 -1.96
N GLU A 89 18.77 19.78 -1.68
CA GLU A 89 18.55 20.91 -0.78
C GLU A 89 17.51 21.89 -1.34
N ALA A 90 17.60 22.22 -2.64
CA ALA A 90 16.65 23.12 -3.30
C ALA A 90 15.20 22.58 -3.23
N LEU A 91 15.02 21.26 -3.28
CA LEU A 91 13.72 20.61 -3.12
C LEU A 91 13.16 20.75 -1.69
N LEU A 92 14.02 20.62 -0.67
CA LEU A 92 13.64 20.87 0.72
C LEU A 92 13.29 22.35 0.95
N ILE A 93 14.09 23.27 0.39
CA ILE A 93 13.81 24.71 0.41
C ILE A 93 12.49 25.03 -0.29
N LEU A 94 12.20 24.41 -1.44
CA LEU A 94 10.92 24.57 -2.14
C LEU A 94 9.75 24.20 -1.21
N ALA A 95 9.82 23.02 -0.56
CA ALA A 95 8.78 22.59 0.37
C ALA A 95 8.62 23.55 1.55
N LEU A 96 9.73 23.99 2.15
CA LEU A 96 9.74 24.95 3.24
C LEU A 96 9.11 26.28 2.83
N ARG A 97 9.41 26.81 1.63
CA ARG A 97 8.81 28.04 1.11
C ARG A 97 7.33 27.90 0.83
N CYS A 98 6.93 26.82 0.15
CA CYS A 98 5.54 26.55 -0.17
C CYS A 98 4.67 26.47 1.10
N CYS A 99 5.16 25.82 2.16
CA CYS A 99 4.40 25.65 3.39
C CYS A 99 4.52 26.84 4.37
N LEU A 100 5.73 27.38 4.59
CA LEU A 100 5.95 28.32 5.71
C LEU A 100 5.77 29.80 5.35
N THR A 101 6.23 30.25 4.17
CA THR A 101 6.31 31.70 3.87
C THR A 101 5.39 32.13 2.75
N ILE A 102 5.44 31.44 1.61
CA ILE A 102 4.51 31.70 0.50
C ILE A 102 3.11 31.24 0.90
N ASN A 103 3.04 30.15 1.67
CA ASN A 103 1.81 29.53 2.14
C ASN A 103 0.86 29.27 0.96
N VAL A 104 1.38 28.52 -0.03
CA VAL A 104 0.62 28.07 -1.20
C VAL A 104 -0.58 27.29 -0.69
N GLU A 105 -1.77 27.66 -1.16
CA GLU A 105 -3.01 27.00 -0.76
C GLU A 105 -2.95 25.52 -1.12
N GLY A 106 -3.32 24.65 -0.17
CA GLY A 106 -3.25 23.19 -0.34
C GLY A 106 -1.85 22.58 -0.37
N ALA A 107 -0.78 23.33 -0.09
CA ALA A 107 0.56 22.76 0.02
C ALA A 107 0.80 22.07 1.37
N SER A 108 1.25 20.83 1.33
CA SER A 108 1.56 20.02 2.52
C SER A 108 2.72 19.07 2.27
N VAL A 109 3.25 18.48 3.34
CA VAL A 109 4.31 17.48 3.25
C VAL A 109 3.84 16.18 3.88
N ILE A 110 4.07 15.07 3.17
CA ILE A 110 3.82 13.71 3.61
C ILE A 110 5.15 12.99 3.77
N SER A 111 5.35 12.34 4.91
CA SER A 111 6.51 11.50 5.18
C SER A 111 6.08 10.02 5.22
N MET A 112 6.69 9.18 4.38
CA MET A 112 6.33 7.77 4.22
C MET A 112 7.53 6.86 4.51
N ASP A 113 7.31 5.78 5.28
CA ASP A 113 8.31 4.71 5.47
C ASP A 113 8.52 3.99 4.14
N THR A 114 9.71 4.16 3.55
CA THR A 114 10.09 3.64 2.23
C THR A 114 11.14 2.55 2.31
N SER A 115 11.28 1.92 3.49
CA SER A 115 12.26 0.85 3.73
C SER A 115 12.14 -0.33 2.75
N GLU A 116 10.95 -0.58 2.20
CA GLU A 116 10.67 -1.69 1.26
C GLU A 116 10.61 -1.26 -0.22
N ILE A 117 10.38 0.03 -0.52
CA ILE A 117 10.20 0.54 -1.88
C ILE A 117 10.98 1.83 -2.06
N LYS A 118 11.83 1.88 -3.09
CA LYS A 118 12.54 3.10 -3.44
C LYS A 118 11.75 3.95 -4.43
N PHE A 119 11.37 5.16 -4.00
CA PHE A 119 10.86 6.21 -4.88
C PHE A 119 12.02 7.00 -5.50
N GLU A 120 11.98 7.21 -6.81
CA GLU A 120 12.95 8.05 -7.52
C GLU A 120 12.69 9.55 -7.29
N GLY A 121 13.76 10.34 -7.13
CA GLY A 121 13.68 11.77 -6.82
C GLY A 121 13.44 12.69 -8.02
N THR A 122 13.39 12.17 -9.25
CA THR A 122 13.25 12.99 -10.47
C THR A 122 11.87 12.84 -11.11
N GLN A 123 10.83 12.60 -10.31
CA GLN A 123 9.47 12.37 -10.78
C GLN A 123 8.47 13.31 -10.08
N ILE A 124 7.49 13.78 -10.86
CA ILE A 124 6.32 14.49 -10.35
C ILE A 124 5.10 13.64 -10.67
N LEU A 125 4.38 13.20 -9.65
CA LEU A 125 3.21 12.34 -9.78
C LEU A 125 1.94 13.18 -9.68
N TYR A 126 0.97 12.89 -10.55
CA TYR A 126 -0.41 13.27 -10.28
C TYR A 126 -1.04 12.25 -9.33
N VAL A 127 -1.67 12.74 -8.26
CA VAL A 127 -2.35 11.91 -7.24
C VAL A 127 -3.76 12.45 -6.98
N GLU A 128 -4.71 11.55 -6.76
CA GLU A 128 -6.11 11.87 -6.43
C GLU A 128 -6.70 10.69 -5.65
N SER A 129 -7.54 10.96 -4.65
CA SER A 129 -8.31 9.92 -3.95
C SER A 129 -9.68 9.68 -4.57
N GLU A 130 -10.23 10.65 -5.29
CA GLU A 130 -11.49 10.53 -6.03
C GLU A 130 -11.26 11.05 -7.45
N TYR A 131 -11.85 10.39 -8.45
CA TYR A 131 -11.60 10.75 -9.84
C TYR A 131 -12.20 12.12 -10.20
N ASP A 132 -11.33 13.08 -10.46
CA ASP A 132 -11.69 14.43 -10.86
C ASP A 132 -11.80 14.53 -12.39
N ASN A 133 -13.03 14.63 -12.88
CA ASN A 133 -13.29 14.68 -14.33
C ASN A 133 -12.63 15.89 -15.01
N GLU A 134 -12.60 17.04 -14.35
CA GLU A 134 -12.16 18.31 -14.94
C GLU A 134 -10.63 18.33 -15.04
N ILE A 135 -9.94 18.05 -13.93
CA ILE A 135 -8.47 18.03 -13.90
C ILE A 135 -7.93 16.91 -14.80
N ASN A 136 -8.53 15.71 -14.78
CA ASN A 136 -8.11 14.64 -15.67
C ASN A 136 -8.34 14.98 -17.16
N ALA A 137 -9.38 15.76 -17.49
CA ALA A 137 -9.59 16.23 -18.86
C ALA A 137 -8.50 17.21 -19.28
N GLN A 138 -8.16 18.18 -18.42
CA GLN A 138 -7.07 19.13 -18.67
C GLN A 138 -5.72 18.43 -18.84
N ILE A 139 -5.41 17.44 -17.98
CA ILE A 139 -4.18 16.63 -18.10
C ILE A 139 -4.11 15.97 -19.48
N ARG A 140 -5.21 15.38 -19.96
CA ARG A 140 -5.23 14.69 -21.26
C ARG A 140 -5.09 15.65 -22.43
N GLU A 141 -5.73 16.81 -22.37
CA GLU A 141 -5.67 17.85 -23.40
C GLU A 141 -4.26 18.47 -23.51
N HIS A 142 -3.68 18.82 -22.37
CA HIS A 142 -2.40 19.52 -22.28
C HIS A 142 -1.21 18.60 -21.95
N TYR A 143 -1.36 17.28 -22.07
CA TYR A 143 -0.37 16.31 -21.59
C TYR A 143 1.06 16.58 -22.09
N ARG A 144 1.20 16.90 -23.38
CA ARG A 144 2.50 17.17 -24.01
C ARG A 144 3.14 18.44 -23.47
N GLU A 145 2.34 19.47 -23.20
CA GLU A 145 2.79 20.75 -22.67
C GLU A 145 3.27 20.58 -21.23
N ILE A 146 2.44 19.92 -20.39
CA ILE A 146 2.80 19.57 -18.99
C ILE A 146 4.12 18.79 -18.95
N CYS A 147 4.25 17.76 -19.79
CA CYS A 147 5.49 16.97 -19.86
C CYS A 147 6.70 17.79 -20.29
N ALA A 148 6.53 18.77 -21.19
CA ALA A 148 7.63 19.61 -21.64
C ALA A 148 8.12 20.54 -20.53
N GLU A 149 7.21 21.22 -19.83
CA GLU A 149 7.52 22.11 -18.70
C GLU A 149 8.25 21.36 -17.58
N ILE A 150 7.67 20.23 -17.14
CA ILE A 150 8.24 19.39 -16.08
C ILE A 150 9.63 18.85 -16.46
N ARG A 151 9.82 18.48 -17.74
CA ARG A 151 11.11 17.97 -18.23
C ARG A 151 12.19 19.03 -18.30
N LEU A 152 11.84 20.28 -18.65
CA LEU A 152 12.80 21.39 -18.63
C LEU A 152 13.35 21.61 -17.21
N ALA A 153 12.51 21.47 -16.18
CA ALA A 153 12.92 21.50 -14.79
C ALA A 153 13.67 20.25 -14.30
N GLY A 154 13.85 19.22 -15.15
CA GLY A 154 14.62 18.02 -14.84
C GLY A 154 13.84 16.92 -14.12
N PHE A 155 12.51 16.93 -14.26
CA PHE A 155 11.62 15.89 -13.75
C PHE A 155 10.91 15.14 -14.88
N ASP A 156 10.39 13.96 -14.58
CA ASP A 156 9.46 13.25 -15.45
C ASP A 156 8.05 13.30 -14.86
N PHE A 157 7.07 13.63 -15.70
CA PHE A 157 5.67 13.65 -15.30
C PHE A 157 5.08 12.25 -15.31
N VAL A 158 4.49 11.85 -14.20
CA VAL A 158 3.88 10.54 -14.00
C VAL A 158 2.38 10.71 -13.91
N TYR A 159 1.69 10.19 -14.93
CA TYR A 159 0.23 10.13 -14.99
C TYR A 159 -0.22 8.71 -15.30
N LEU A 160 -0.84 8.06 -14.32
CA LEU A 160 -1.14 6.63 -14.33
C LEU A 160 -2.00 6.16 -15.50
N PRO A 161 -3.06 6.89 -15.91
CA PRO A 161 -3.84 6.51 -17.09
C PRO A 161 -3.02 6.45 -18.38
N LYS A 162 -2.02 7.34 -18.57
CA LYS A 162 -1.12 7.28 -19.74
C LYS A 162 -0.17 6.09 -19.69
N ILE A 163 0.30 5.74 -18.49
CA ILE A 163 1.09 4.53 -18.27
C ILE A 163 0.26 3.27 -18.59
N ALA A 164 -1.01 3.24 -18.18
CA ALA A 164 -1.94 2.16 -18.50
C ALA A 164 -2.18 2.03 -20.01
N GLU A 165 -2.41 3.15 -20.71
CA GLU A 165 -2.52 3.19 -22.19
C GLU A 165 -1.27 2.60 -22.86
N HIS A 166 -0.08 2.96 -22.36
CA HIS A 166 1.18 2.41 -22.85
C HIS A 166 1.26 0.89 -22.67
N TYR A 167 0.90 0.36 -21.49
CA TYR A 167 0.86 -1.10 -21.28
C TYR A 167 -0.17 -1.81 -22.16
N LYS A 168 -1.35 -1.21 -22.38
CA LYS A 168 -2.36 -1.74 -23.31
C LYS A 168 -1.89 -1.79 -24.76
N SER A 169 -0.91 -0.96 -25.14
CA SER A 169 -0.33 -0.98 -26.49
C SER A 169 0.56 -2.22 -26.76
N ILE A 170 1.01 -2.89 -25.70
CA ILE A 170 1.79 -4.12 -25.76
C ILE A 170 0.82 -5.31 -25.78
N SER A 171 1.02 -6.28 -26.67
CA SER A 171 0.21 -7.50 -26.71
C SER A 171 0.30 -8.26 -25.38
N GLU A 172 -0.82 -8.81 -24.91
CA GLU A 172 -0.90 -9.55 -23.63
C GLU A 172 0.14 -10.67 -23.51
N GLU A 173 0.38 -11.42 -24.60
CA GLU A 173 1.39 -12.50 -24.63
C GLU A 173 2.81 -11.98 -24.35
N ASN A 174 3.21 -10.87 -25.00
CA ASN A 174 4.53 -10.27 -24.79
C ASN A 174 4.64 -9.66 -23.38
N LEU A 175 3.60 -9.00 -22.90
CA LEU A 175 3.59 -8.43 -21.55
C LEU A 175 3.72 -9.53 -20.49
N TYR A 176 3.06 -10.67 -20.73
CA TYR A 176 3.22 -11.87 -19.89
C TYR A 176 4.65 -12.41 -19.93
N GLN A 177 5.24 -12.60 -21.11
CA GLN A 177 6.62 -13.08 -21.24
C GLN A 177 7.62 -12.17 -20.53
N ILE A 178 7.42 -10.85 -20.61
CA ILE A 178 8.26 -9.87 -19.91
C ILE A 178 8.09 -10.00 -18.40
N ALA A 179 6.84 -10.08 -17.91
CA ALA A 179 6.56 -10.20 -16.49
C ALA A 179 7.12 -11.52 -15.90
N ASP A 180 6.97 -12.63 -16.63
CA ASP A 180 7.49 -13.96 -16.28
C ASP A 180 9.02 -13.97 -16.23
N PHE A 181 9.68 -13.30 -17.19
CA PHE A 181 11.13 -13.13 -17.19
C PHE A 181 11.64 -12.31 -16.00
N LEU A 182 10.95 -11.22 -15.66
CA LEU A 182 11.34 -10.36 -14.54
C LEU A 182 11.06 -11.01 -13.18
N TYR A 183 10.01 -11.84 -13.09
CA TYR A 183 9.54 -12.44 -11.84
C TYR A 183 9.30 -13.95 -11.97
N PRO A 184 10.35 -14.75 -12.25
CA PRO A 184 10.21 -16.18 -12.58
C PRO A 184 9.75 -17.06 -11.41
N LYS A 185 9.72 -16.50 -10.19
CA LYS A 185 9.24 -17.19 -8.97
C LYS A 185 7.76 -16.98 -8.71
N VAL A 186 7.10 -16.11 -9.46
CA VAL A 186 5.69 -15.76 -9.26
C VAL A 186 4.81 -16.71 -10.08
N SER A 187 3.69 -17.15 -9.50
CA SER A 187 2.77 -18.04 -10.18
C SER A 187 2.14 -17.39 -11.42
N HIS A 188 1.84 -18.20 -12.43
CA HIS A 188 1.17 -17.76 -13.66
C HIS A 188 -0.16 -17.04 -13.40
N GLU A 189 -0.94 -17.51 -12.42
CA GLU A 189 -2.21 -16.91 -12.02
C GLU A 189 -2.00 -15.50 -11.44
N ARG A 190 -1.01 -15.32 -10.57
CA ARG A 190 -0.69 -14.02 -9.98
C ARG A 190 -0.15 -13.04 -11.03
N LEU A 191 0.68 -13.50 -11.97
CA LEU A 191 1.16 -12.66 -13.07
C LEU A 191 -0.01 -12.15 -13.93
N LYS A 192 -1.01 -12.98 -14.23
CA LYS A 192 -2.22 -12.55 -14.93
C LYS A 192 -3.00 -11.46 -14.20
N VAL A 193 -3.16 -11.60 -12.87
CA VAL A 193 -3.82 -10.58 -12.05
C VAL A 193 -3.06 -9.25 -12.10
N ILE A 194 -1.73 -9.28 -11.95
CA ILE A 194 -0.90 -8.08 -11.97
C ILE A 194 -0.91 -7.40 -13.34
N ILE A 195 -0.84 -8.17 -14.43
CA ILE A 195 -0.95 -7.63 -15.79
C ILE A 195 -2.31 -6.96 -16.01
N SER A 196 -3.39 -7.60 -15.55
CA SER A 196 -4.73 -7.01 -15.62
C SER A 196 -4.82 -5.70 -14.83
N GLN A 197 -4.20 -5.63 -13.65
CA GLN A 197 -4.12 -4.41 -12.84
C GLN A 197 -3.29 -3.32 -13.53
N LEU A 198 -2.13 -3.65 -14.09
CA LEU A 198 -1.28 -2.70 -14.84
C LEU A 198 -2.00 -2.09 -16.04
N CYS A 199 -2.74 -2.90 -16.78
CA CYS A 199 -3.54 -2.42 -17.90
C CYS A 199 -4.71 -1.55 -17.44
N ASN A 200 -5.23 -1.70 -16.22
CA ASN A 200 -6.40 -0.96 -15.75
C ASN A 200 -6.07 0.03 -14.62
N LEU A 201 -4.83 0.55 -14.57
CA LEU A 201 -4.43 1.53 -13.56
C LEU A 201 -5.27 2.81 -13.70
N SER A 202 -5.88 3.22 -12.60
CA SER A 202 -6.36 4.59 -12.40
C SER A 202 -5.57 5.23 -11.27
N THR A 203 -5.45 6.56 -11.29
CA THR A 203 -4.79 7.31 -10.22
C THR A 203 -5.50 7.11 -8.90
N GLU A 204 -6.84 7.18 -8.92
CA GLU A 204 -7.72 6.95 -7.77
C GLU A 204 -7.47 5.60 -7.07
N SER A 205 -7.58 4.50 -7.83
CA SER A 205 -7.42 3.15 -7.28
C SER A 205 -5.99 2.92 -6.79
N PHE A 206 -5.00 3.48 -7.47
CA PHE A 206 -3.61 3.39 -7.02
C PHE A 206 -3.39 4.11 -5.68
N CYS A 207 -3.93 5.32 -5.50
CA CYS A 207 -3.79 6.06 -4.24
C CYS A 207 -4.49 5.35 -3.08
N LYS A 208 -5.73 4.87 -3.28
CA LYS A 208 -6.50 4.15 -2.26
C LYS A 208 -5.95 2.75 -1.95
N ASP A 209 -5.77 1.93 -2.98
CA ASP A 209 -5.47 0.50 -2.80
C ASP A 209 -3.97 0.24 -2.60
N GLN A 210 -3.10 1.00 -3.28
CA GLN A 210 -1.66 0.78 -3.18
C GLN A 210 -1.03 1.71 -2.15
N LEU A 211 -1.16 3.03 -2.27
CA LEU A 211 -0.48 3.93 -1.33
C LEU A 211 -1.12 3.91 0.07
N ALA A 212 -2.44 4.09 0.16
CA ALA A 212 -3.10 4.14 1.47
C ALA A 212 -3.20 2.76 2.12
N ALA A 213 -3.77 1.78 1.44
CA ALA A 213 -3.99 0.46 2.04
C ALA A 213 -2.72 -0.41 2.11
N LYS A 214 -1.91 -0.48 1.05
CA LYS A 214 -0.77 -1.40 0.99
C LYS A 214 0.49 -0.83 1.64
N LEU A 215 0.77 0.46 1.44
CA LEU A 215 1.90 1.14 2.08
C LEU A 215 1.55 1.79 3.43
N ASN A 216 0.28 1.71 3.85
CA ASN A 216 -0.20 2.21 5.13
C ASN A 216 0.00 3.73 5.31
N VAL A 217 -0.24 4.49 4.24
CA VAL A 217 -0.18 5.97 4.26
C VAL A 217 -1.59 6.54 4.13
N SER A 218 -2.26 6.66 5.28
CA SER A 218 -3.68 7.02 5.39
C SER A 218 -4.06 8.33 4.68
N GLU A 219 -3.11 9.24 4.52
CA GLU A 219 -3.23 10.55 3.89
C GLU A 219 -3.68 10.43 2.44
N PHE A 220 -3.24 9.40 1.70
CA PHE A 220 -3.68 9.15 0.32
C PHE A 220 -5.13 8.63 0.21
N GLY A 221 -5.75 8.26 1.33
CA GLY A 221 -7.16 7.85 1.36
C GLY A 221 -8.13 9.01 1.14
N MET A 222 -7.69 10.25 1.33
CA MET A 222 -8.52 11.47 1.30
C MET A 222 -7.84 12.63 0.54
N ILE A 223 -6.86 12.34 -0.31
CA ILE A 223 -6.09 13.37 -1.03
C ILE A 223 -6.91 13.98 -2.17
N SER A 224 -6.88 15.31 -2.30
CA SER A 224 -7.43 16.06 -3.44
C SER A 224 -6.54 15.88 -4.68
N SER A 225 -7.04 16.27 -5.86
CA SER A 225 -6.24 16.34 -7.10
C SER A 225 -4.97 17.15 -6.87
N SER A 226 -3.80 16.51 -6.85
CA SER A 226 -2.55 17.15 -6.42
C SER A 226 -1.34 16.71 -7.24
N PHE A 227 -0.31 17.55 -7.25
CA PHE A 227 1.04 17.14 -7.62
C PHE A 227 1.80 16.66 -6.40
N MET A 228 2.48 15.52 -6.53
CA MET A 228 3.34 14.93 -5.51
C MET A 228 4.77 14.86 -6.01
N ILE A 229 5.69 15.46 -5.27
CA ILE A 229 7.11 15.57 -5.62
C ILE A 229 7.93 14.99 -4.46
N LYS A 230 8.81 14.04 -4.73
CA LYS A 230 9.76 13.58 -3.71
C LYS A 230 10.79 14.68 -3.47
N ILE A 231 10.90 15.12 -2.21
CA ILE A 231 11.78 16.24 -1.83
C ILE A 231 13.04 15.81 -1.08
N GLY A 232 13.07 14.61 -0.52
CA GLY A 232 14.24 14.10 0.19
C GLY A 232 13.99 12.77 0.87
N ASP A 233 15.05 12.21 1.44
CA ASP A 233 15.01 11.04 2.32
C ASP A 233 15.57 11.43 3.69
N SER A 234 14.95 10.93 4.74
CA SER A 234 15.29 11.19 6.14
C SER A 234 15.52 9.87 6.87
N LEU A 235 16.47 9.85 7.79
CA LEU A 235 16.59 8.77 8.76
C LEU A 235 15.76 9.11 10.02
N VAL A 236 14.71 8.32 10.31
CA VAL A 236 13.85 8.50 11.49
C VAL A 236 13.84 7.21 12.29
N ASN A 237 14.38 7.23 13.52
CA ASN A 237 14.57 6.03 14.35
C ASN A 237 15.18 4.84 13.56
N ASP A 238 16.28 5.10 12.83
CA ASP A 238 16.98 4.14 11.97
C ASP A 238 16.19 3.58 10.78
N LYS A 239 15.03 4.16 10.46
CA LYS A 239 14.25 3.83 9.27
C LYS A 239 14.40 4.91 8.19
N VAL A 240 14.43 4.47 6.95
CA VAL A 240 14.44 5.38 5.79
C VAL A 240 13.01 5.83 5.53
N VAL A 241 12.80 7.14 5.63
CA VAL A 241 11.52 7.80 5.40
C VAL A 241 11.70 8.76 4.23
N SER A 242 10.95 8.55 3.15
CA SER A 242 10.92 9.51 2.04
C SER A 242 9.91 10.62 2.33
N ASN A 243 10.30 11.85 2.03
CA ASN A 243 9.46 13.02 2.18
C ASN A 243 8.94 13.47 0.81
N PHE A 244 7.66 13.83 0.78
CA PHE A 244 6.96 14.25 -0.43
C PHE A 244 6.26 15.58 -0.19
N LEU A 245 6.50 16.54 -1.07
CA LEU A 245 5.70 17.76 -1.18
C LEU A 245 4.46 17.46 -2.00
N VAL A 246 3.30 17.76 -1.45
CA VAL A 246 1.99 17.63 -2.10
C VAL A 246 1.41 19.02 -2.27
N ILE A 247 1.00 19.35 -3.49
CA ILE A 247 0.40 20.65 -3.81
C ILE A 247 -0.91 20.39 -4.55
N GLU A 248 -2.01 20.83 -3.93
CA GLU A 248 -3.35 20.74 -4.51
C GLU A 248 -3.45 21.56 -5.80
N ILE A 249 -4.16 20.98 -6.77
CA ILE A 249 -4.48 21.61 -8.04
C ILE A 249 -5.91 22.14 -7.92
N GLU A 250 -6.06 23.45 -7.88
CA GLU A 250 -7.39 24.07 -7.79
C GLU A 250 -8.17 23.94 -9.11
N ASN A 251 -7.82 24.75 -10.12
CA ASN A 251 -8.59 24.84 -11.36
C ASN A 251 -7.73 24.75 -12.63
N ASP A 252 -6.44 25.11 -12.56
CA ASP A 252 -5.56 25.15 -13.73
C ASP A 252 -4.26 24.42 -13.42
N ILE A 253 -4.11 23.26 -14.06
CA ILE A 253 -2.95 22.41 -13.86
C ILE A 253 -1.65 23.04 -14.37
N LEU A 254 -1.69 23.73 -15.52
CA LEU A 254 -0.51 24.34 -16.13
C LEU A 254 -0.03 25.53 -15.30
N LYS A 255 -0.96 26.34 -14.81
CA LYS A 255 -0.66 27.46 -13.92
C LYS A 255 -0.01 26.96 -12.63
N THR A 256 -0.58 25.91 -12.03
CA THR A 256 -0.07 25.34 -10.78
C THR A 256 1.34 24.79 -10.97
N ILE A 257 1.58 23.97 -12.00
CA ILE A 257 2.91 23.40 -12.22
C ILE A 257 3.95 24.46 -12.56
N ARG A 258 3.64 25.42 -13.44
CA ARG A 258 4.56 26.51 -13.79
C ARG A 258 4.98 27.30 -12.57
N TYR A 259 4.01 27.63 -11.70
CA TYR A 259 4.29 28.34 -10.46
C TYR A 259 5.28 27.57 -9.56
N ILE A 260 5.08 26.26 -9.39
CA ILE A 260 5.97 25.42 -8.58
C ILE A 260 7.37 25.34 -9.20
N LEU A 261 7.45 25.17 -10.52
CA LEU A 261 8.73 25.05 -11.23
C LEU A 261 9.49 26.38 -11.26
N ASP A 262 8.80 27.51 -11.36
CA ASP A 262 9.40 28.86 -11.27
C ASP A 262 10.00 29.08 -9.87
N LEU A 263 9.28 28.71 -8.81
CA LEU A 263 9.80 28.77 -7.44
C LEU A 263 11.03 27.88 -7.24
N PHE A 264 11.03 26.69 -7.83
CA PHE A 264 12.18 25.79 -7.79
C PHE A 264 13.37 26.37 -8.57
N ALA A 265 13.10 27.00 -9.72
CA ALA A 265 14.12 27.60 -10.57
C ALA A 265 14.84 28.79 -9.92
N GLU A 266 14.25 29.45 -8.92
CA GLU A 266 14.91 30.49 -8.13
C GLU A 266 16.07 29.96 -7.28
N SER A 267 16.03 28.68 -6.88
CA SER A 267 17.04 28.04 -6.03
C SER A 267 17.95 27.11 -6.83
N TYR A 268 17.46 26.49 -7.91
CA TYR A 268 18.21 25.51 -8.68
C TYR A 268 17.96 25.64 -10.18
N HIS A 269 19.03 25.67 -10.97
CA HIS A 269 18.96 25.65 -12.43
C HIS A 269 19.35 24.28 -12.97
N ASN A 270 18.38 23.60 -13.57
CA ASN A 270 18.62 22.30 -14.18
C ASN A 270 19.50 22.42 -15.44
N LEU A 271 20.57 21.64 -15.48
CA LEU A 271 21.51 21.58 -16.61
C LEU A 271 21.41 20.27 -17.41
N ARG A 272 20.56 19.32 -16.99
CA ARG A 272 20.47 17.99 -17.60
C ARG A 272 19.03 17.62 -17.92
N LEU A 273 18.78 17.27 -19.18
CA LEU A 273 17.50 16.69 -19.60
C LEU A 273 17.59 15.17 -19.49
N ASN A 274 16.66 14.56 -18.76
CA ASN A 274 16.46 13.12 -18.79
C ASN A 274 15.64 12.74 -20.03
N TYR A 275 16.18 11.84 -20.86
CA TYR A 275 15.50 11.31 -22.04
C TYR A 275 14.99 9.90 -21.78
N LEU A 276 13.74 9.80 -21.34
CA LEU A 276 12.94 8.57 -21.47
C LEU A 276 12.13 8.66 -22.77
N LYS A 277 12.41 7.76 -23.72
CA LYS A 277 11.69 7.69 -25.00
C LYS A 277 10.68 6.56 -24.95
N GLU A 278 9.42 6.93 -24.72
CA GLU A 278 8.27 6.03 -24.81
C GLU A 278 7.99 5.75 -26.29
N GLU A 279 8.17 4.51 -26.73
CA GLU A 279 7.85 4.07 -28.10
C GLU A 279 7.07 2.75 -28.03
N SER A 280 6.15 2.57 -28.97
CA SER A 280 5.37 1.33 -29.11
C SER A 280 6.27 0.09 -29.17
N GLY A 281 5.94 -0.93 -28.37
CA GLY A 281 6.69 -2.18 -28.27
C GLY A 281 7.89 -2.16 -27.31
N ARG A 282 8.17 -1.04 -26.61
CA ARG A 282 9.19 -0.98 -25.56
C ARG A 282 8.56 -1.17 -24.18
N PHE A 283 9.17 -2.00 -23.34
CA PHE A 283 8.82 -2.07 -21.93
C PHE A 283 9.81 -1.25 -21.12
N ILE A 284 9.33 -0.19 -20.48
CA ILE A 284 10.17 0.73 -19.70
C ILE A 284 10.36 0.12 -18.31
N PHE A 285 11.51 -0.52 -18.07
CA PHE A 285 11.84 -1.14 -16.78
C PHE A 285 12.79 -0.27 -15.94
N ARG A 286 12.50 1.03 -15.84
CA ARG A 286 13.19 2.00 -14.98
C ARG A 286 12.17 3.04 -14.53
N GLY A 287 12.51 3.80 -13.50
CA GLY A 287 11.62 4.83 -12.98
C GLY A 287 10.29 4.32 -12.46
N PHE A 288 9.30 5.19 -12.54
CA PHE A 288 7.99 4.94 -11.96
C PHE A 288 7.31 3.69 -12.53
N TYR A 289 7.59 3.34 -13.81
CA TYR A 289 7.10 2.10 -14.42
C TYR A 289 7.52 0.86 -13.64
N LYS A 290 8.80 0.80 -13.24
CA LYS A 290 9.30 -0.28 -12.39
C LYS A 290 8.72 -0.18 -10.98
N GLN A 291 8.62 1.03 -10.41
CA GLN A 291 8.07 1.22 -9.06
C GLN A 291 6.62 0.72 -8.95
N ILE A 292 5.75 1.02 -9.93
CA ILE A 292 4.38 0.47 -9.96
C ILE A 292 4.44 -1.04 -9.94
N PHE A 293 5.31 -1.63 -10.75
CA PHE A 293 5.45 -3.07 -10.84
C PHE A 293 5.91 -3.68 -9.52
N ASP A 294 6.93 -3.09 -8.88
CA ASP A 294 7.46 -3.50 -7.58
C ASP A 294 6.37 -3.38 -6.49
N ILE A 295 5.63 -2.26 -6.47
CA ILE A 295 4.49 -2.03 -5.57
C ILE A 295 3.42 -3.09 -5.77
N LEU A 296 2.98 -3.36 -7.01
CA LEU A 296 1.96 -4.39 -7.27
C LEU A 296 2.47 -5.80 -6.91
N MET A 297 3.76 -6.07 -7.13
CA MET A 297 4.40 -7.33 -6.80
C MET A 297 4.53 -7.59 -5.30
N LEU A 298 4.56 -6.55 -4.45
CA LEU A 298 4.59 -6.73 -2.99
C LEU A 298 3.45 -7.66 -2.53
N ARG A 299 3.80 -8.66 -1.73
CA ARG A 299 2.86 -9.61 -1.12
C ARG A 299 2.30 -9.04 0.18
N LYS A 300 1.65 -7.86 0.10
CA LYS A 300 1.05 -7.19 1.24
C LYS A 300 -0.36 -6.73 0.93
N GLY A 301 -1.29 -6.91 1.85
CA GLY A 301 -2.68 -6.49 1.66
C GLY A 301 -3.35 -7.03 0.39
N VAL A 302 -3.05 -8.27 -0.01
CA VAL A 302 -3.60 -8.89 -1.22
C VAL A 302 -4.99 -9.47 -0.91
N LYS A 303 -6.02 -8.98 -1.60
CA LYS A 303 -7.34 -9.61 -1.58
C LYS A 303 -7.29 -10.88 -2.43
N SER A 304 -7.55 -12.03 -1.83
CA SER A 304 -7.34 -13.33 -2.48
C SER A 304 -8.59 -14.20 -2.33
N SER A 305 -8.88 -15.00 -3.35
CA SER A 305 -9.82 -16.10 -3.23
C SER A 305 -9.25 -17.20 -2.32
N VAL A 306 -10.13 -18.00 -1.74
CA VAL A 306 -9.76 -19.19 -0.97
C VAL A 306 -10.07 -20.40 -1.83
N VAL A 307 -9.03 -21.11 -2.26
CA VAL A 307 -9.17 -22.32 -3.07
C VAL A 307 -9.07 -23.56 -2.19
N ILE A 308 -10.14 -24.36 -2.20
CA ILE A 308 -10.15 -25.70 -1.62
C ILE A 308 -9.73 -26.72 -2.68
N ASP A 309 -8.54 -27.28 -2.51
CA ASP A 309 -7.96 -28.28 -3.41
C ASP A 309 -7.89 -29.64 -2.70
N THR A 310 -8.94 -30.42 -2.88
CA THR A 310 -9.02 -31.77 -2.28
C THR A 310 -8.13 -32.78 -2.98
N VAL A 311 -7.70 -32.52 -4.23
CA VAL A 311 -6.83 -33.42 -5.00
C VAL A 311 -5.40 -33.36 -4.47
N ARG A 312 -4.89 -32.16 -4.20
CA ARG A 312 -3.56 -31.96 -3.56
C ARG A 312 -3.64 -31.82 -2.03
N GLU A 313 -4.81 -32.09 -1.47
CA GLU A 313 -5.11 -32.00 -0.04
C GLU A 313 -4.68 -30.67 0.62
N GLN A 314 -4.89 -29.53 -0.04
CA GLN A 314 -4.42 -28.22 0.42
C GLN A 314 -5.49 -27.14 0.34
N ILE A 315 -5.22 -26.03 1.02
CA ILE A 315 -6.01 -24.79 0.96
C ILE A 315 -5.00 -23.68 0.71
N TYR A 316 -5.25 -22.87 -0.32
CA TYR A 316 -4.32 -21.82 -0.73
C TYR A 316 -5.05 -20.59 -1.24
N PHE A 317 -4.27 -19.51 -1.35
CA PHE A 317 -4.68 -18.16 -1.70
C PHE A 317 -3.93 -17.79 -3.00
N PRO A 318 -4.51 -18.02 -4.19
CA PRO A 318 -3.78 -17.98 -5.45
C PRO A 318 -3.22 -16.60 -5.76
N GLU A 319 -4.00 -15.54 -5.52
CA GLU A 319 -3.57 -14.16 -5.77
C GLU A 319 -2.47 -13.75 -4.78
N ALA A 320 -2.50 -14.25 -3.54
CA ALA A 320 -1.44 -14.03 -2.56
C ALA A 320 -0.18 -14.89 -2.80
N ASP A 321 -0.29 -15.95 -3.62
CA ASP A 321 0.73 -16.99 -3.83
C ASP A 321 1.23 -17.60 -2.51
N VAL A 322 0.28 -17.93 -1.62
CA VAL A 322 0.53 -18.56 -0.32
C VAL A 322 -0.44 -19.71 -0.07
N LYS A 323 0.03 -20.75 0.62
CA LYS A 323 -0.79 -21.87 1.09
C LYS A 323 -0.90 -21.87 2.60
N LEU A 324 -1.99 -22.43 3.13
CA LEU A 324 -2.19 -22.56 4.57
C LEU A 324 -1.34 -23.73 5.09
N GLU A 325 -0.20 -23.40 5.69
CA GLU A 325 0.76 -24.38 6.22
C GLU A 325 0.50 -24.73 7.69
N LYS A 326 1.19 -25.78 8.18
CA LYS A 326 1.16 -26.21 9.59
C LYS A 326 -0.24 -26.56 10.11
N ILE A 327 -1.13 -26.98 9.22
CA ILE A 327 -2.46 -27.50 9.52
C ILE A 327 -2.61 -28.93 8.98
N HIS A 328 -3.32 -29.77 9.73
CA HIS A 328 -3.56 -31.15 9.34
C HIS A 328 -4.91 -31.29 8.64
N ARG A 329 -5.21 -32.49 8.13
CA ARG A 329 -6.45 -32.75 7.38
C ARG A 329 -7.73 -32.46 8.17
N ARG A 330 -7.69 -32.55 9.50
CA ARG A 330 -8.84 -32.26 10.38
C ARG A 330 -9.17 -30.77 10.42
N GLU A 331 -8.15 -29.90 10.43
CA GLU A 331 -8.30 -28.44 10.36
C GLU A 331 -8.68 -27.99 8.95
N LYS A 332 -8.08 -28.57 7.90
CA LYS A 332 -8.44 -28.29 6.49
C LYS A 332 -9.92 -28.58 6.24
N ALA A 333 -10.39 -29.75 6.69
CA ALA A 333 -11.80 -30.13 6.58
C ALA A 333 -12.72 -29.21 7.39
N LEU A 334 -12.28 -28.77 8.57
CA LEU A 334 -13.06 -27.87 9.42
C LEU A 334 -13.21 -26.50 8.77
N TYR A 335 -12.13 -25.96 8.20
CA TYR A 335 -12.12 -24.68 7.51
C TYR A 335 -13.02 -24.71 6.26
N ALA A 336 -12.90 -25.75 5.43
CA ALA A 336 -13.76 -25.94 4.27
C ALA A 336 -15.25 -26.08 4.64
N LEU A 337 -15.57 -26.75 5.75
CA LEU A 337 -16.94 -26.81 6.27
C LEU A 337 -17.45 -25.42 6.65
N PHE A 338 -16.65 -24.61 7.34
CA PHE A 338 -17.06 -23.25 7.70
C PHE A 338 -17.24 -22.36 6.49
N LEU A 339 -16.39 -22.46 5.46
CA LEU A 339 -16.60 -21.73 4.20
C LEU A 339 -17.96 -22.08 3.58
N LEU A 340 -18.27 -23.37 3.49
CA LEU A 340 -19.55 -23.86 2.94
C LEU A 340 -20.75 -23.37 3.76
N GLU A 341 -20.72 -23.51 5.09
CA GLU A 341 -21.83 -23.13 5.97
C GLU A 341 -21.96 -21.61 6.13
N SER A 342 -20.91 -20.83 5.85
CA SER A 342 -20.97 -19.35 5.89
C SER A 342 -21.93 -18.78 4.85
N ILE A 343 -22.09 -19.46 3.70
CA ILE A 343 -23.07 -19.12 2.67
C ILE A 343 -24.50 -19.15 3.26
N SER A 344 -24.75 -20.03 4.23
CA SER A 344 -26.04 -20.20 4.92
C SER A 344 -26.12 -19.49 6.28
N GLY A 345 -25.22 -18.54 6.56
CA GLY A 345 -25.20 -17.75 7.80
C GLY A 345 -24.43 -18.37 8.98
N GLY A 346 -23.67 -19.44 8.72
CA GLY A 346 -22.74 -20.06 9.67
C GLY A 346 -23.35 -21.10 10.60
N ILE A 347 -22.51 -21.65 11.49
CA ILE A 347 -22.86 -22.74 12.41
C ILE A 347 -23.06 -22.22 13.82
N ASN A 348 -24.22 -22.48 14.42
CA ASN A 348 -24.47 -22.21 15.84
C ASN A 348 -24.32 -23.49 16.67
N PHE A 349 -23.34 -23.51 17.58
CA PHE A 349 -23.14 -24.64 18.49
C PHE A 349 -23.89 -24.49 19.82
N ASN A 350 -24.56 -23.36 20.08
CA ASN A 350 -25.29 -23.16 21.33
C ASN A 350 -26.57 -24.00 21.35
N LYS A 351 -26.74 -24.78 22.41
CA LYS A 351 -27.95 -25.58 22.62
C LYS A 351 -29.15 -24.65 22.92
N PRO A 352 -30.29 -24.82 22.24
CA PRO A 352 -31.49 -24.05 22.54
C PRO A 352 -32.16 -24.53 23.84
N SER A 353 -32.84 -23.63 24.54
CA SER A 353 -33.52 -23.93 25.81
C SER A 353 -34.90 -24.60 25.62
N ASN A 354 -35.46 -24.59 24.41
CA ASN A 354 -36.80 -25.11 24.11
C ASN A 354 -36.73 -26.53 23.53
N THR A 355 -37.52 -27.45 24.08
CA THR A 355 -37.59 -28.88 23.69
C THR A 355 -37.91 -29.10 22.21
N LYS A 356 -38.82 -28.31 21.60
CA LYS A 356 -39.12 -28.42 20.16
C LYS A 356 -37.98 -27.92 19.26
N GLN A 357 -37.14 -27.02 19.79
CA GLN A 357 -35.96 -26.52 19.07
C GLN A 357 -34.75 -27.44 19.28
N LEU A 358 -34.73 -28.23 20.36
CA LEU A 358 -33.70 -29.21 20.65
C LEU A 358 -33.61 -30.31 19.58
N GLU A 359 -34.73 -30.92 19.21
CA GLU A 359 -34.76 -31.96 18.16
C GLU A 359 -34.26 -31.44 16.81
N LYS A 360 -34.67 -30.22 16.43
CA LYS A 360 -34.18 -29.55 15.21
C LYS A 360 -32.68 -29.25 15.29
N TYR A 361 -32.20 -28.81 16.45
CA TYR A 361 -30.79 -28.54 16.69
C TYR A 361 -29.96 -29.82 16.60
N GLU A 362 -30.39 -30.92 17.23
CA GLU A 362 -29.68 -32.20 17.19
C GLU A 362 -29.63 -32.78 15.78
N SER A 363 -30.74 -32.72 15.05
CA SER A 363 -30.78 -33.11 13.63
C SER A 363 -29.81 -32.27 12.79
N ARG A 364 -29.79 -30.95 12.98
CA ARG A 364 -28.84 -30.04 12.31
C ARG A 364 -27.40 -30.35 12.67
N MET A 365 -27.08 -30.55 13.95
CA MET A 365 -25.72 -30.87 14.40
C MET A 365 -25.23 -32.21 13.85
N ASN A 366 -26.13 -33.20 13.73
CA ASN A 366 -25.82 -34.48 13.09
C ASN A 366 -25.55 -34.33 11.60
N SER A 367 -26.33 -33.50 10.88
CA SER A 367 -26.05 -33.14 9.48
C SER A 367 -24.67 -32.48 9.36
N ILE A 368 -24.36 -31.48 10.20
CA ILE A 368 -23.06 -30.78 10.19
C ILE A 368 -21.90 -31.76 10.43
N LEU A 369 -22.05 -32.68 11.39
CA LEU A 369 -21.02 -33.70 11.64
C LEU A 369 -20.85 -34.65 10.45
N LYS A 370 -21.93 -35.04 9.77
CA LYS A 370 -21.87 -35.84 8.53
C LYS A 370 -21.17 -35.08 7.40
N LYS A 371 -21.48 -33.78 7.22
CA LYS A 371 -20.77 -32.92 6.25
C LYS A 371 -19.28 -32.88 6.54
N TYR A 372 -18.91 -32.64 7.80
CA TYR A 372 -17.51 -32.66 8.23
C TYR A 372 -16.80 -33.97 7.91
N GLN A 373 -17.43 -35.11 8.21
CA GLN A 373 -16.89 -36.44 7.90
C GLN A 373 -16.66 -36.66 6.41
N VAL A 374 -17.59 -36.20 5.56
CA VAL A 374 -17.46 -36.28 4.10
C VAL A 374 -16.29 -35.43 3.62
N ILE A 375 -16.18 -34.18 4.08
CA ILE A 375 -15.08 -33.28 3.73
C ILE A 375 -13.75 -33.83 4.26
N TYR A 376 -13.72 -34.36 5.47
CA TYR A 376 -12.53 -35.01 6.07
C TYR A 376 -12.01 -36.16 5.21
N LYS A 377 -12.93 -36.97 4.65
CA LYS A 377 -12.56 -38.03 3.71
C LYS A 377 -11.92 -37.48 2.43
N LYS A 378 -12.36 -36.32 1.95
CA LYS A 378 -11.81 -35.68 0.74
C LYS A 378 -10.37 -35.21 0.93
N PHE A 379 -9.96 -34.85 2.14
CA PHE A 379 -8.56 -34.56 2.49
C PHE A 379 -7.79 -35.83 2.93
N GLY A 380 -8.09 -36.99 2.32
CA GLY A 380 -7.39 -38.24 2.58
C GLY A 380 -7.70 -38.92 3.92
N GLY A 381 -8.74 -38.50 4.64
CA GLY A 381 -9.18 -39.11 5.90
C GLY A 381 -10.10 -40.34 5.73
N ALA A 382 -10.31 -41.10 6.80
CA ALA A 382 -11.41 -42.08 6.88
C ALA A 382 -12.60 -41.45 7.62
N LYS A 383 -13.84 -41.66 7.14
CA LYS A 383 -15.04 -41.02 7.72
C LYS A 383 -15.22 -41.36 9.20
N GLU A 384 -14.92 -42.59 9.58
CA GLU A 384 -15.09 -43.13 10.92
C GLU A 384 -14.05 -42.57 11.90
N LYS A 385 -12.92 -42.07 11.38
CA LYS A 385 -11.81 -41.50 12.17
C LYS A 385 -11.89 -39.97 12.28
N ALA A 386 -12.93 -39.35 11.73
CA ALA A 386 -13.08 -37.91 11.80
C ALA A 386 -13.34 -37.46 13.25
N PRO A 387 -12.63 -36.43 13.77
CA PRO A 387 -12.88 -35.90 15.10
C PRO A 387 -14.32 -35.42 15.29
N ASN A 388 -14.84 -35.54 16.51
CA ASN A 388 -16.17 -35.01 16.82
C ASN A 388 -16.11 -33.49 17.02
N ILE A 389 -16.43 -32.73 15.97
CA ILE A 389 -16.42 -31.26 16.00
C ILE A 389 -17.56 -30.64 16.83
N LEU A 390 -18.52 -31.44 17.29
CA LEU A 390 -19.57 -30.97 18.21
C LEU A 390 -19.02 -30.76 19.63
N ASP A 391 -17.99 -31.53 20.01
CA ASP A 391 -17.27 -31.34 21.25
C ASP A 391 -16.40 -30.07 21.19
N TYR A 392 -16.54 -29.21 22.20
CA TYR A 392 -15.79 -27.96 22.31
C TYR A 392 -14.30 -28.21 22.49
N ALA A 393 -13.91 -29.21 23.30
CA ALA A 393 -12.50 -29.50 23.55
C ALA A 393 -11.77 -29.97 22.29
N THR A 394 -12.49 -30.62 21.38
CA THR A 394 -12.01 -31.01 20.05
C THR A 394 -11.99 -29.83 19.08
N ARG A 395 -13.08 -29.05 19.00
CA ARG A 395 -13.25 -27.93 18.05
C ARG A 395 -12.36 -26.72 18.33
N ALA A 396 -12.28 -26.29 19.59
CA ALA A 396 -11.64 -25.02 19.95
C ALA A 396 -10.15 -24.96 19.58
N PRO A 397 -9.34 -26.02 19.82
CA PRO A 397 -7.93 -26.03 19.39
C PRO A 397 -7.77 -25.95 17.87
N MET A 398 -8.66 -26.58 17.10
CA MET A 398 -8.62 -26.53 15.63
C MET A 398 -8.92 -25.10 15.13
N ILE A 399 -9.95 -24.45 15.68
CA ILE A 399 -10.28 -23.06 15.33
C ILE A 399 -9.15 -22.11 15.73
N ALA A 400 -8.56 -22.29 16.93
CA ALA A 400 -7.46 -21.46 17.39
C ALA A 400 -6.21 -21.61 16.51
N LEU A 401 -5.89 -22.84 16.08
CA LEU A 401 -4.78 -23.09 15.16
C LEU A 401 -5.03 -22.44 13.80
N LEU A 402 -6.22 -22.61 13.22
CA LEU A 402 -6.60 -21.95 11.96
C LEU A 402 -6.51 -20.43 12.07
N LYS A 403 -7.07 -19.85 13.14
CA LYS A 403 -6.98 -18.41 13.42
C LYS A 403 -5.53 -17.94 13.46
N LYS A 404 -4.65 -18.66 14.20
CA LYS A 404 -3.23 -18.33 14.27
C LYS A 404 -2.55 -18.38 12.90
N GLN A 405 -2.77 -19.45 12.12
CA GLN A 405 -2.10 -19.58 10.82
C GLN A 405 -2.57 -18.54 9.80
N ILE A 406 -3.85 -18.17 9.81
CA ILE A 406 -4.39 -17.13 8.92
C ILE A 406 -3.92 -15.74 9.36
N LEU A 407 -3.87 -15.45 10.66
CA LEU A 407 -3.35 -14.17 11.16
C LEU A 407 -1.83 -14.01 10.93
N ASN A 408 -1.08 -15.11 10.85
CA ASN A 408 0.32 -15.06 10.40
C ASN A 408 0.45 -14.62 8.92
N LEU A 409 -0.65 -14.65 8.16
CA LEU A 409 -0.73 -14.08 6.82
C LEU A 409 -1.25 -12.63 6.84
N GLY A 410 -1.30 -11.98 8.02
CA GLY A 410 -1.78 -10.60 8.19
C GLY A 410 -1.02 -9.57 7.38
N ASP A 411 0.30 -9.76 7.27
CA ASP A 411 1.15 -8.91 6.42
C ASP A 411 0.97 -9.21 4.92
N ILE A 412 0.22 -10.26 4.56
CA ILE A 412 0.07 -10.73 3.17
C ILE A 412 -1.35 -10.53 2.64
N LEU A 413 -2.37 -10.91 3.39
CA LEU A 413 -3.78 -10.84 2.99
C LEU A 413 -4.40 -9.50 3.36
N PHE A 414 -5.22 -8.94 2.46
CA PHE A 414 -6.04 -7.77 2.75
C PHE A 414 -7.06 -8.12 3.84
N HIS A 415 -6.97 -7.48 5.01
CA HIS A 415 -7.79 -7.79 6.18
C HIS A 415 -7.87 -9.30 6.47
N ALA A 416 -6.75 -9.91 6.89
CA ALA A 416 -6.69 -11.33 7.25
C ALA A 416 -7.77 -11.77 8.28
N GLU A 417 -8.30 -10.82 9.06
CA GLU A 417 -9.42 -11.03 9.97
C GLU A 417 -10.72 -11.50 9.30
N ASP A 418 -10.94 -11.16 8.02
CA ASP A 418 -12.12 -11.58 7.28
C ASP A 418 -12.07 -13.07 6.90
N TYR A 419 -10.86 -13.62 6.80
CA TYR A 419 -10.60 -15.01 6.43
C TYR A 419 -10.65 -15.97 7.63
N ILE A 420 -10.63 -15.47 8.88
CA ILE A 420 -10.70 -16.33 10.06
C ILE A 420 -12.15 -16.76 10.38
N ILE A 421 -12.27 -17.90 11.06
CA ILE A 421 -13.56 -18.35 11.62
C ILE A 421 -13.87 -17.47 12.84
N GLN A 422 -14.93 -16.67 12.74
CA GLN A 422 -15.38 -15.79 13.83
C GLN A 422 -16.82 -16.07 14.22
N ARG A 423 -17.12 -15.81 15.49
CA ARG A 423 -18.48 -15.82 16.01
C ARG A 423 -19.14 -14.46 15.76
N ASN A 424 -20.30 -14.44 15.12
CA ASN A 424 -21.09 -13.22 14.93
C ASN A 424 -21.95 -12.90 16.18
N ALA A 425 -22.63 -11.74 16.16
CA ALA A 425 -23.49 -11.29 17.26
C ALA A 425 -24.63 -12.27 17.61
N PHE A 426 -25.09 -13.06 16.62
CA PHE A 426 -26.13 -14.09 16.78
C PHE A 426 -25.58 -15.43 17.29
N GLY A 427 -24.27 -15.51 17.50
CA GLY A 427 -23.58 -16.70 18.01
C GLY A 427 -23.22 -17.75 16.96
N ASN A 428 -23.39 -17.45 15.67
CA ASN A 428 -22.99 -18.34 14.58
C ASN A 428 -21.50 -18.14 14.26
N TYR A 429 -20.80 -19.25 14.03
CA TYR A 429 -19.43 -19.27 13.57
C TYR A 429 -19.39 -19.34 12.04
N GLY A 430 -18.61 -18.47 11.41
CA GLY A 430 -18.42 -18.44 9.96
C GLY A 430 -17.21 -17.61 9.56
N VAL A 431 -16.92 -17.58 8.26
CA VAL A 431 -15.89 -16.77 7.61
C VAL A 431 -16.58 -15.60 6.91
N ARG A 432 -15.98 -14.40 6.93
CA ARG A 432 -16.63 -13.15 6.49
C ARG A 432 -16.31 -12.72 5.06
N ILE A 433 -15.57 -13.54 4.31
CA ILE A 433 -15.26 -13.26 2.91
C ILE A 433 -16.51 -13.39 2.03
N SER A 434 -16.54 -12.61 0.94
CA SER A 434 -17.62 -12.68 -0.05
C SER A 434 -17.66 -14.04 -0.74
N THR A 435 -18.86 -14.50 -1.10
CA THR A 435 -19.07 -15.84 -1.70
C THR A 435 -18.36 -16.04 -3.03
N ASN A 436 -18.14 -14.97 -3.80
CA ASN A 436 -17.37 -14.99 -5.04
C ASN A 436 -15.87 -15.28 -4.83
N LEU A 437 -15.36 -15.15 -3.60
CA LEU A 437 -13.99 -15.49 -3.24
C LEU A 437 -13.86 -16.94 -2.73
N MET A 438 -14.96 -17.69 -2.61
CA MET A 438 -14.94 -19.08 -2.16
C MET A 438 -14.91 -20.01 -3.36
N VAL A 439 -13.80 -20.68 -3.58
CA VAL A 439 -13.52 -21.44 -4.81
C VAL A 439 -13.05 -22.85 -4.48
N CYS A 440 -13.36 -23.81 -5.35
CA CYS A 440 -12.82 -25.16 -5.26
C CYS A 440 -12.24 -25.62 -6.59
N ARG A 441 -11.27 -26.53 -6.54
CA ARG A 441 -10.73 -27.16 -7.75
C ARG A 441 -11.70 -28.20 -8.30
N LYS A 442 -11.90 -28.16 -9.62
CA LYS A 442 -12.74 -29.10 -10.35
C LYS A 442 -11.93 -30.29 -10.88
N GLY A 443 -11.96 -31.40 -10.16
CA GLY A 443 -11.34 -32.65 -10.61
C GLY A 443 -9.81 -32.54 -10.80
N LEU A 444 -9.28 -33.31 -11.75
CA LEU A 444 -7.85 -33.38 -12.05
C LEU A 444 -7.36 -32.27 -12.99
N ASP A 445 -8.28 -31.62 -13.71
CA ASP A 445 -7.96 -30.46 -14.52
C ASP A 445 -7.75 -29.28 -13.56
N ASP A 446 -6.67 -28.52 -13.71
CA ASP A 446 -6.31 -27.40 -12.82
C ASP A 446 -7.36 -26.24 -12.81
N SER A 447 -8.51 -26.42 -13.46
CA SER A 447 -9.66 -25.51 -13.47
C SER A 447 -10.28 -25.30 -12.08
N LEU A 448 -10.64 -24.04 -11.82
CA LEU A 448 -11.26 -23.57 -10.59
C LEU A 448 -12.73 -23.22 -10.85
N GLU A 449 -13.63 -23.57 -9.93
CA GLU A 449 -15.05 -23.20 -9.98
C GLU A 449 -15.54 -22.65 -8.63
N PRO A 450 -16.51 -21.71 -8.61
CA PRO A 450 -17.09 -21.20 -7.37
C PRO A 450 -17.68 -22.32 -6.52
N LEU A 451 -17.53 -22.23 -5.20
CA LEU A 451 -18.05 -23.24 -4.27
C LEU A 451 -19.57 -23.40 -4.37
N THR A 452 -20.28 -22.31 -4.73
CA THR A 452 -21.73 -22.25 -4.95
C THR A 452 -22.19 -22.93 -6.24
N GLU A 453 -21.29 -23.18 -7.18
CA GLU A 453 -21.61 -23.78 -8.49
C GLU A 453 -21.16 -25.24 -8.58
N SER A 454 -20.27 -25.66 -7.68
CA SER A 454 -19.77 -27.03 -7.67
C SER A 454 -20.84 -28.02 -7.22
N LYS A 455 -21.26 -28.89 -8.16
CA LYS A 455 -22.25 -29.97 -7.89
C LYS A 455 -21.86 -30.83 -6.69
N GLU A 456 -20.57 -31.06 -6.51
CA GLU A 456 -20.06 -31.88 -5.42
C GLU A 456 -20.21 -31.20 -4.05
N TRP A 457 -19.83 -29.93 -3.95
CA TRP A 457 -19.96 -29.18 -2.70
C TRP A 457 -21.41 -28.83 -2.38
N LEU A 458 -22.25 -28.61 -3.40
CA LEU A 458 -23.70 -28.48 -3.24
C LEU A 458 -24.32 -29.77 -2.70
N ALA A 459 -23.87 -30.95 -3.17
CA ALA A 459 -24.34 -32.23 -2.64
C ALA A 459 -23.95 -32.42 -1.16
N ILE A 460 -22.77 -31.96 -0.76
CA ILE A 460 -22.35 -31.94 0.66
C ILE A 460 -23.22 -30.96 1.46
N SER A 461 -23.48 -29.77 0.91
CA SER A 461 -24.30 -28.74 1.56
C SER A 461 -25.74 -29.19 1.81
N ALA A 462 -26.27 -30.10 0.97
CA ALA A 462 -27.65 -30.60 1.05
C ALA A 462 -27.87 -31.75 2.05
N LEU A 463 -26.80 -32.32 2.63
CA LEU A 463 -26.87 -33.33 3.70
C LEU A 463 -27.39 -32.74 5.01
#